data_AF-A0A1A7QKN6-F1
#
_entry.id   AF-A0A1A7QKN6-F1
#
_cell.length_a   1.000
_cell.length_b   1.000
_cell.length_c   1.000
_cell.angle_alpha   90.00
_cell.angle_beta   90.00
_cell.angle_gamma   90.00
#
_symmetry.space_group_name_H-M   'P 1'
#
loop_
_entity.id
_entity.type
_entity.pdbx_description
1 polymer ?
#
loop_
_entity_poly.entity_id
_entity_poly.type
_entity_poly.pdbx_seq_one_letter_code
_entity_poly.pdbx_strand_id
1 'polypeptide(L)'
;MGIGVFTNATQENATALGYKAEAQGINASSFGASAQALVNNSTAVGSGAVANANFATAVGRSANATGDSATALGRAANAFGANSAAFGTGAQAGPQGVDFGQTAQATGTNSTALGQLARATQLLSTAVGNTAQATATNATALGSKAQAAQAGSTAIGANATTTAANQVTLGGTDSSVRIRDIAASTAAQVGPVDVVTVDANGTLGRQAVATAGAVDSVRLSMKHIAAVTDAQFSALSGQVSALSGQANTLFDLAGTTDRDAQRGIASITAGAHPHFPSEAGKTSYASNVAAYRGEVGFSAGLMHRLEGDFAITAGVSYAGGNSTAVRAGVAGEF
;
A
#
# COMPACT_ATOMS: atom_id res chain seq x y z
N MET A 1 -43.42 -65.12 -3.77
CA MET A 1 -43.94 -65.45 -2.41
C MET A 1 -44.72 -64.25 -1.88
N GLY A 2 -45.98 -64.42 -1.49
CA GLY A 2 -46.80 -63.36 -0.87
C GLY A 2 -47.30 -63.80 0.51
N ILE A 3 -47.14 -62.97 1.54
CA ILE A 3 -47.62 -63.26 2.91
C ILE A 3 -48.35 -62.04 3.46
N GLY A 4 -49.67 -62.14 3.60
CA GLY A 4 -50.53 -61.07 4.14
C GLY A 4 -51.87 -60.96 3.40
N VAL A 5 -52.78 -60.14 3.93
CA VAL A 5 -54.08 -59.90 3.27
C VAL A 5 -53.90 -58.91 2.12
N PHE A 6 -54.42 -59.26 0.95
CA PHE A 6 -54.28 -58.50 -0.30
C PHE A 6 -52.83 -58.28 -0.77
N THR A 7 -51.88 -59.14 -0.38
CA THR A 7 -50.53 -59.11 -0.95
C THR A 7 -50.54 -59.56 -2.40
N ASN A 8 -49.72 -58.93 -3.23
CA ASN A 8 -49.58 -59.25 -4.64
C ASN A 8 -48.11 -59.44 -5.02
N ALA A 9 -47.67 -60.68 -5.26
CA ALA A 9 -46.33 -61.00 -5.74
C ALA A 9 -46.44 -61.82 -7.03
N THR A 10 -46.37 -61.15 -8.19
CA THR A 10 -46.83 -61.70 -9.47
C THR A 10 -45.73 -62.29 -10.36
N GLN A 11 -44.49 -61.84 -10.21
CA GLN A 11 -43.38 -62.21 -11.09
C GLN A 11 -42.42 -63.21 -10.47
N GLU A 12 -41.50 -63.73 -11.30
CA GLU A 12 -40.41 -64.61 -10.87
C GLU A 12 -39.60 -64.00 -9.73
N ASN A 13 -39.33 -64.81 -8.69
CA ASN A 13 -38.58 -64.44 -7.48
C ASN A 13 -39.13 -63.22 -6.71
N ALA A 14 -40.33 -62.74 -7.03
CA ALA A 14 -40.94 -61.62 -6.32
C ALA A 14 -41.34 -62.04 -4.89
N THR A 15 -41.05 -61.19 -3.90
CA THR A 15 -41.42 -61.40 -2.50
C THR A 15 -42.22 -60.22 -1.97
N ALA A 16 -43.43 -60.45 -1.45
CA ALA A 16 -44.27 -59.42 -0.83
C ALA A 16 -44.73 -59.86 0.58
N LEU A 17 -44.52 -59.02 1.60
CA LEU A 17 -44.91 -59.28 2.99
C LEU A 17 -45.64 -58.06 3.59
N GLY A 18 -46.90 -58.22 3.99
CA GLY A 18 -47.70 -57.18 4.69
C GLY A 18 -49.04 -56.87 4.03
N TYR A 19 -49.96 -56.20 4.75
CA TYR A 19 -51.27 -55.82 4.21
C TYR A 19 -51.12 -54.96 2.94
N LYS A 20 -51.69 -55.39 1.80
CA LYS A 20 -51.56 -54.71 0.50
C LYS A 20 -50.11 -54.50 0.01
N ALA A 21 -49.15 -55.32 0.43
CA ALA A 21 -47.79 -55.25 -0.12
C ALA A 21 -47.77 -55.77 -1.57
N GLU A 22 -47.09 -55.07 -2.47
CA GLU A 22 -47.02 -55.38 -3.90
C GLU A 22 -45.55 -55.54 -4.34
N ALA A 23 -45.23 -56.68 -4.96
CA ALA A 23 -43.95 -56.95 -5.61
C ALA A 23 -44.25 -57.41 -7.04
N GLN A 24 -44.21 -56.48 -8.00
CA GLN A 24 -44.69 -56.69 -9.38
C GLN A 24 -43.56 -56.85 -10.41
N GLY A 25 -42.29 -56.65 -10.02
CA GLY A 25 -41.13 -56.86 -10.89
C GLY A 25 -40.43 -58.21 -10.66
N ILE A 26 -39.63 -58.66 -11.62
CA ILE A 26 -38.75 -59.83 -11.47
C ILE A 26 -37.71 -59.53 -10.38
N ASN A 27 -37.50 -60.47 -9.45
CA ASN A 27 -36.64 -60.30 -8.27
C ASN A 27 -37.04 -59.12 -7.36
N ALA A 28 -38.27 -58.60 -7.47
CA ALA A 28 -38.72 -57.48 -6.65
C ALA A 28 -39.05 -57.92 -5.21
N SER A 29 -38.77 -57.07 -4.24
CA SER A 29 -38.98 -57.36 -2.82
C SER A 29 -39.73 -56.23 -2.13
N SER A 30 -40.93 -56.49 -1.60
CA SER A 30 -41.72 -55.53 -0.82
C SER A 30 -42.04 -56.04 0.59
N PHE A 31 -41.76 -55.21 1.60
CA PHE A 31 -41.93 -55.55 3.01
C PHE A 31 -42.58 -54.38 3.75
N GLY A 32 -43.84 -54.50 4.15
CA GLY A 32 -44.58 -53.48 4.91
C GLY A 32 -45.99 -53.24 4.35
N ALA A 33 -46.87 -52.67 5.17
CA ALA A 33 -48.24 -52.36 4.75
C ALA A 33 -48.25 -51.34 3.60
N SER A 34 -48.85 -51.70 2.47
CA SER A 34 -48.86 -50.93 1.22
C SER A 34 -47.46 -50.62 0.65
N ALA A 35 -46.44 -51.42 0.96
CA ALA A 35 -45.13 -51.30 0.31
C ALA A 35 -45.21 -51.78 -1.15
N GLN A 36 -44.57 -51.06 -2.08
CA GLN A 36 -44.69 -51.29 -3.52
C GLN A 36 -43.30 -51.37 -4.17
N ALA A 37 -42.91 -52.57 -4.60
CA ALA A 37 -41.73 -52.81 -5.43
C ALA A 37 -42.21 -53.18 -6.84
N LEU A 38 -42.35 -52.18 -7.72
CA LEU A 38 -43.14 -52.28 -8.95
C LEU A 38 -42.34 -52.73 -10.18
N VAL A 39 -41.00 -52.64 -10.12
CA VAL A 39 -40.11 -52.83 -11.27
C VAL A 39 -38.99 -53.84 -10.96
N ASN A 40 -38.28 -54.34 -11.97
CA ASN A 40 -37.28 -55.40 -11.83
C ASN A 40 -36.15 -55.03 -10.85
N ASN A 41 -35.77 -55.99 -10.01
CA ASN A 41 -34.73 -55.84 -8.97
C ASN A 41 -35.00 -54.67 -7.99
N SER A 42 -36.25 -54.22 -7.87
CA SER A 42 -36.62 -53.15 -6.94
C SER A 42 -36.86 -53.69 -5.53
N THR A 43 -36.52 -52.91 -4.51
CA THR A 43 -36.72 -53.26 -3.10
C THR A 43 -37.45 -52.13 -2.37
N ALA A 44 -38.59 -52.42 -1.77
CA ALA A 44 -39.39 -51.47 -0.99
C ALA A 44 -39.61 -52.01 0.44
N VAL A 45 -39.05 -51.35 1.45
CA VAL A 45 -39.17 -51.76 2.86
C VAL A 45 -39.74 -50.62 3.69
N GLY A 46 -40.90 -50.81 4.28
CA GLY A 46 -41.58 -49.82 5.12
C GLY A 46 -43.01 -49.56 4.65
N SER A 47 -43.88 -49.10 5.56
CA SER A 47 -45.26 -48.82 5.21
C SER A 47 -45.37 -47.70 4.18
N GLY A 48 -46.03 -47.98 3.06
CA GLY A 48 -46.16 -47.06 1.92
C GLY A 48 -44.85 -46.73 1.22
N ALA A 49 -43.77 -47.51 1.42
CA ALA A 49 -42.53 -47.35 0.67
C ALA A 49 -42.75 -47.73 -0.81
N VAL A 50 -42.20 -46.97 -1.75
CA VAL A 50 -42.38 -47.18 -3.19
C VAL A 50 -41.01 -47.22 -3.87
N ALA A 51 -40.70 -48.34 -4.51
CA ALA A 51 -39.59 -48.49 -5.44
C ALA A 51 -40.15 -48.77 -6.84
N ASN A 52 -40.15 -47.76 -7.72
CA ASN A 52 -40.86 -47.76 -9.01
C ASN A 52 -39.91 -47.52 -10.20
N ALA A 53 -38.72 -48.11 -10.16
CA ALA A 53 -37.75 -48.12 -11.26
C ALA A 53 -36.80 -49.32 -11.12
N ASN A 54 -36.05 -49.67 -12.18
CA ASN A 54 -35.15 -50.82 -12.09
C ASN A 54 -34.06 -50.55 -11.06
N PHE A 55 -33.69 -51.58 -10.30
CA PHE A 55 -32.64 -51.51 -9.27
C PHE A 55 -32.92 -50.46 -8.17
N ALA A 56 -34.14 -49.92 -8.10
CA ALA A 56 -34.49 -48.91 -7.11
C ALA A 56 -34.66 -49.52 -5.72
N THR A 57 -34.14 -48.86 -4.69
CA THR A 57 -34.23 -49.29 -3.29
C THR A 57 -34.86 -48.20 -2.45
N ALA A 58 -36.05 -48.44 -1.89
CA ALA A 58 -36.75 -47.52 -0.98
C ALA A 58 -36.90 -48.17 0.40
N VAL A 59 -36.27 -47.61 1.43
CA VAL A 59 -36.30 -48.15 2.79
C VAL A 59 -36.70 -47.04 3.77
N GLY A 60 -37.88 -47.17 4.37
CA GLY A 60 -38.48 -46.23 5.31
C GLY A 60 -39.96 -46.02 5.04
N ARG A 61 -40.71 -45.60 6.07
CA ARG A 61 -42.13 -45.26 5.90
C ARG A 61 -42.28 -44.15 4.86
N SER A 62 -43.03 -44.40 3.80
CA SER A 62 -43.24 -43.49 2.68
C SER A 62 -41.97 -43.08 1.93
N ALA A 63 -40.89 -43.87 2.02
CA ALA A 63 -39.69 -43.66 1.17
C ALA A 63 -40.06 -43.91 -0.31
N ASN A 64 -39.56 -43.07 -1.22
CA ASN A 64 -39.84 -43.14 -2.64
C ASN A 64 -38.53 -43.19 -3.44
N ALA A 65 -38.29 -44.27 -4.17
CA ALA A 65 -37.20 -44.40 -5.13
C ALA A 65 -37.81 -44.62 -6.52
N THR A 66 -37.88 -43.55 -7.32
CA THR A 66 -38.54 -43.56 -8.64
C THR A 66 -37.58 -43.37 -9.81
N GLY A 67 -36.31 -43.09 -9.53
CA GLY A 67 -35.26 -43.08 -10.55
C GLY A 67 -34.62 -44.46 -10.75
N ASP A 68 -34.14 -44.74 -11.95
CA ASP A 68 -33.38 -45.97 -12.22
C ASP A 68 -32.13 -46.03 -11.35
N SER A 69 -31.89 -47.18 -10.71
CA SER A 69 -30.80 -47.38 -9.75
C SER A 69 -30.79 -46.36 -8.59
N ALA A 70 -31.94 -45.78 -8.24
CA ALA A 70 -32.07 -44.81 -7.16
C ALA A 70 -32.17 -45.49 -5.79
N THR A 71 -31.59 -44.87 -4.76
CA THR A 71 -31.68 -45.35 -3.36
C THR A 71 -32.27 -44.28 -2.47
N ALA A 72 -33.42 -44.55 -1.85
CA ALA A 72 -34.05 -43.69 -0.85
C ALA A 72 -34.06 -44.40 0.51
N LEU A 73 -33.29 -43.92 1.48
CA LEU A 73 -33.20 -44.48 2.83
C LEU A 73 -33.62 -43.44 3.87
N GLY A 74 -34.80 -43.59 4.45
CA GLY A 74 -35.35 -42.72 5.47
C GLY A 74 -36.85 -42.50 5.33
N ARG A 75 -37.51 -42.05 6.41
CA ARG A 75 -38.93 -41.71 6.37
C ARG A 75 -39.17 -40.58 5.38
N ALA A 76 -40.01 -40.80 4.38
CA ALA A 76 -40.29 -39.84 3.31
C ALA A 76 -39.05 -39.39 2.52
N ALA A 77 -37.95 -40.16 2.51
CA ALA A 77 -36.83 -39.91 1.60
C ALA A 77 -37.32 -40.06 0.15
N ASN A 78 -36.85 -39.22 -0.76
CA ASN A 78 -37.28 -39.19 -2.16
C ASN A 78 -36.08 -39.13 -3.12
N ALA A 79 -35.72 -40.27 -3.67
CA ALA A 79 -34.70 -40.40 -4.70
C ALA A 79 -35.39 -40.51 -6.07
N PHE A 80 -35.62 -39.36 -6.72
CA PHE A 80 -36.47 -39.27 -7.92
C PHE A 80 -35.69 -39.23 -9.24
N GLY A 81 -34.38 -39.00 -9.18
CA GLY A 81 -33.50 -39.02 -10.36
C GLY A 81 -32.80 -40.35 -10.59
N ALA A 82 -32.39 -40.63 -11.83
CA ALA A 82 -31.55 -41.80 -12.13
C ALA A 82 -30.21 -41.72 -11.40
N ASN A 83 -29.71 -42.85 -10.90
CA ASN A 83 -28.49 -42.99 -10.11
C ASN A 83 -28.42 -42.05 -8.89
N SER A 84 -29.58 -41.68 -8.33
CA SER A 84 -29.67 -40.78 -7.18
C SER A 84 -29.64 -41.51 -5.86
N ALA A 85 -29.19 -40.84 -4.79
CA ALA A 85 -29.18 -41.40 -3.46
C ALA A 85 -29.66 -40.37 -2.43
N ALA A 86 -30.77 -40.65 -1.75
CA ALA A 86 -31.37 -39.81 -0.73
C ALA A 86 -31.34 -40.50 0.63
N PHE A 87 -30.43 -40.08 1.51
CA PHE A 87 -30.25 -40.63 2.85
C PHE A 87 -30.71 -39.64 3.92
N GLY A 88 -31.85 -39.91 4.56
CA GLY A 88 -32.37 -39.09 5.65
C GLY A 88 -33.89 -38.91 5.59
N THR A 89 -34.47 -38.45 6.70
CA THR A 89 -35.92 -38.16 6.73
C THR A 89 -36.22 -36.96 5.84
N GLY A 90 -37.04 -37.15 4.80
CA GLY A 90 -37.41 -36.09 3.87
C GLY A 90 -36.27 -35.62 2.94
N ALA A 91 -35.17 -36.35 2.86
CA ALA A 91 -34.09 -36.12 1.90
C ALA A 91 -34.61 -36.17 0.46
N GLN A 92 -34.05 -35.37 -0.45
CA GLN A 92 -34.47 -35.28 -1.84
C GLN A 92 -33.27 -35.29 -2.78
N ALA A 93 -33.19 -36.30 -3.65
CA ALA A 93 -32.11 -36.44 -4.62
C ALA A 93 -32.64 -36.50 -6.06
N GLY A 94 -32.16 -35.57 -6.89
CA GLY A 94 -32.38 -35.51 -8.33
C GLY A 94 -31.38 -36.35 -9.12
N PRO A 95 -31.33 -36.23 -10.46
CA PRO A 95 -30.48 -37.09 -11.31
C PRO A 95 -29.01 -37.03 -10.92
N GLN A 96 -28.40 -38.19 -10.65
CA GLN A 96 -27.01 -38.32 -10.18
C GLN A 96 -26.74 -37.51 -8.90
N GLY A 97 -27.80 -37.13 -8.17
CA GLY A 97 -27.72 -36.36 -6.94
C GLY A 97 -27.44 -37.25 -5.74
N VAL A 98 -26.60 -36.78 -4.83
CA VAL A 98 -26.30 -37.46 -3.56
C VAL A 98 -26.68 -36.55 -2.41
N ASP A 99 -27.64 -37.01 -1.61
CA ASP A 99 -28.14 -36.33 -0.43
C ASP A 99 -27.90 -37.18 0.82
N PHE A 100 -27.28 -36.60 1.83
CA PHE A 100 -27.14 -37.17 3.17
C PHE A 100 -27.53 -36.14 4.23
N GLY A 101 -28.77 -36.18 4.71
CA GLY A 101 -29.26 -35.27 5.75
C GLY A 101 -30.76 -35.30 5.92
N GLN A 102 -31.25 -34.89 7.10
CA GLN A 102 -32.68 -34.66 7.28
C GLN A 102 -33.10 -33.43 6.46
N THR A 103 -34.08 -33.61 5.58
CA THR A 103 -34.64 -32.58 4.67
C THR A 103 -33.60 -31.84 3.81
N ALA A 104 -32.47 -32.46 3.54
CA ALA A 104 -31.54 -31.93 2.55
C ALA A 104 -32.07 -32.16 1.13
N GLN A 105 -31.45 -31.46 0.17
CA GLN A 105 -31.93 -31.32 -1.19
C GLN A 105 -30.74 -31.29 -2.15
N ALA A 106 -30.38 -32.43 -2.72
CA ALA A 106 -29.49 -32.55 -3.87
C ALA A 106 -30.31 -32.69 -5.17
N THR A 107 -31.10 -31.66 -5.49
CA THR A 107 -32.09 -31.71 -6.58
C THR A 107 -31.53 -31.32 -7.94
N GLY A 108 -30.35 -30.70 -7.97
CA GLY A 108 -29.64 -30.42 -9.22
C GLY A 108 -29.02 -31.68 -9.83
N THR A 109 -28.84 -31.70 -11.15
CA THR A 109 -28.11 -32.80 -11.79
C THR A 109 -26.66 -32.83 -11.31
N ASN A 110 -26.12 -34.01 -10.97
CA ASN A 110 -24.77 -34.17 -10.40
C ASN A 110 -24.52 -33.29 -9.16
N SER A 111 -25.54 -33.06 -8.34
CA SER A 111 -25.42 -32.24 -7.14
C SER A 111 -25.14 -33.08 -5.89
N THR A 112 -24.52 -32.47 -4.88
CA THR A 112 -24.23 -33.12 -3.60
C THR A 112 -24.70 -32.24 -2.45
N ALA A 113 -25.58 -32.76 -1.58
CA ALA A 113 -26.04 -32.07 -0.37
C ALA A 113 -25.74 -32.94 0.86
N LEU A 114 -24.86 -32.48 1.75
CA LEU A 114 -24.48 -33.20 2.96
C LEU A 114 -24.75 -32.32 4.20
N GLY A 115 -25.65 -32.76 5.06
CA GLY A 115 -26.02 -32.07 6.29
C GLY A 115 -27.52 -31.75 6.36
N GLN A 116 -28.05 -31.57 7.56
CA GLN A 116 -29.46 -31.21 7.74
C GLN A 116 -29.77 -29.90 7.00
N LEU A 117 -30.84 -29.89 6.19
CA LEU A 117 -31.29 -28.74 5.40
C LEU A 117 -30.23 -28.20 4.39
N ALA A 118 -29.20 -28.98 4.05
CA ALA A 118 -28.27 -28.61 2.99
C ALA A 118 -28.99 -28.58 1.63
N ARG A 119 -28.68 -27.58 0.78
CA ARG A 119 -29.36 -27.37 -0.51
C ARG A 119 -28.34 -27.19 -1.63
N ALA A 120 -28.25 -28.20 -2.48
CA ALA A 120 -27.52 -28.18 -3.75
C ALA A 120 -28.54 -28.33 -4.89
N THR A 121 -29.08 -27.21 -5.36
CA THR A 121 -30.32 -27.20 -6.18
C THR A 121 -30.09 -27.02 -7.67
N GLN A 122 -28.83 -26.82 -8.10
CA GLN A 122 -28.46 -26.55 -9.49
C GLN A 122 -27.43 -27.56 -10.01
N LEU A 123 -27.20 -27.55 -11.32
CA LEU A 123 -26.22 -28.42 -11.99
C LEU A 123 -24.84 -28.30 -11.33
N LEU A 124 -24.22 -29.43 -10.99
CA LEU A 124 -22.87 -29.53 -10.41
C LEU A 124 -22.70 -28.74 -9.08
N SER A 125 -23.78 -28.44 -8.38
CA SER A 125 -23.71 -27.72 -7.10
C SER A 125 -23.35 -28.66 -5.94
N THR A 126 -22.57 -28.15 -4.98
CA THR A 126 -22.15 -28.91 -3.79
C THR A 126 -22.41 -28.10 -2.52
N ALA A 127 -23.24 -28.61 -1.62
CA ALA A 127 -23.54 -27.99 -0.33
C ALA A 127 -23.20 -28.95 0.82
N VAL A 128 -22.25 -28.58 1.67
CA VAL A 128 -21.78 -29.40 2.78
C VAL A 128 -21.84 -28.60 4.08
N GLY A 129 -22.75 -28.96 4.97
CA GLY A 129 -22.96 -28.32 6.27
C GLY A 129 -24.45 -28.14 6.59
N ASN A 130 -24.77 -27.98 7.88
CA ASN A 130 -26.12 -27.62 8.31
C ASN A 130 -26.56 -26.32 7.63
N THR A 131 -27.69 -26.36 6.91
CA THR A 131 -28.25 -25.23 6.14
C THR A 131 -27.28 -24.61 5.12
N ALA A 132 -26.28 -25.34 4.63
CA ALA A 132 -25.41 -24.87 3.54
C ALA A 132 -26.22 -24.75 2.23
N GLN A 133 -25.96 -23.72 1.43
CA GLN A 133 -26.74 -23.40 0.24
C GLN A 133 -25.82 -23.16 -0.96
N ALA A 134 -25.79 -24.11 -1.89
CA ALA A 134 -25.19 -23.98 -3.21
C ALA A 134 -26.32 -23.95 -4.25
N THR A 135 -26.82 -22.76 -4.55
CA THR A 135 -28.07 -22.57 -5.31
C THR A 135 -27.85 -22.02 -6.72
N ALA A 136 -26.61 -22.04 -7.20
CA ALA A 136 -26.23 -21.67 -8.56
C ALA A 136 -25.45 -22.80 -9.24
N THR A 137 -25.39 -22.78 -10.57
CA THR A 137 -24.63 -23.77 -11.36
C THR A 137 -23.16 -23.75 -10.97
N ASN A 138 -22.59 -24.94 -10.75
CA ASN A 138 -21.19 -25.13 -10.37
C ASN A 138 -20.78 -24.41 -9.06
N ALA A 139 -21.75 -24.10 -8.19
CA ALA A 139 -21.48 -23.44 -6.93
C ALA A 139 -21.10 -24.44 -5.83
N THR A 140 -20.18 -24.04 -4.94
CA THR A 140 -19.75 -24.86 -3.79
C THR A 140 -19.94 -24.09 -2.48
N ALA A 141 -20.72 -24.62 -1.54
CA ALA A 141 -20.90 -24.06 -0.20
C ALA A 141 -20.44 -25.08 0.84
N LEU A 142 -19.35 -24.77 1.54
CA LEU A 142 -18.73 -25.62 2.55
C LEU A 142 -18.72 -24.93 3.92
N GLY A 143 -19.58 -25.38 4.84
CA GLY A 143 -19.72 -24.84 6.18
C GLY A 143 -21.19 -24.65 6.57
N SER A 144 -21.48 -24.61 7.87
CA SER A 144 -22.84 -24.31 8.33
C SER A 144 -23.25 -22.92 7.86
N LYS A 145 -24.43 -22.82 7.24
CA LYS A 145 -24.98 -21.57 6.66
C LYS A 145 -24.09 -20.92 5.58
N ALA A 146 -23.14 -21.64 4.99
CA ALA A 146 -22.39 -21.14 3.84
C ALA A 146 -23.34 -20.93 2.65
N GLN A 147 -23.16 -19.85 1.89
CA GLN A 147 -24.03 -19.43 0.79
C GLN A 147 -23.23 -19.13 -0.48
N ALA A 148 -23.30 -20.05 -1.44
CA ALA A 148 -22.77 -19.90 -2.79
C ALA A 148 -23.94 -19.77 -3.77
N ALA A 149 -24.38 -18.54 -3.99
CA ALA A 149 -25.56 -18.21 -4.80
C ALA A 149 -25.23 -17.68 -6.20
N GLN A 150 -23.94 -17.66 -6.59
CA GLN A 150 -23.47 -17.14 -7.86
C GLN A 150 -22.84 -18.25 -8.70
N ALA A 151 -22.94 -18.16 -10.03
CA ALA A 151 -22.42 -19.19 -10.91
C ALA A 151 -20.91 -19.38 -10.72
N GLY A 152 -20.47 -20.63 -10.55
CA GLY A 152 -19.06 -20.98 -10.35
C GLY A 152 -18.45 -20.46 -9.04
N SER A 153 -19.24 -19.94 -8.10
CA SER A 153 -18.71 -19.38 -6.85
C SER A 153 -18.48 -20.45 -5.78
N THR A 154 -17.53 -20.20 -4.88
CA THR A 154 -17.19 -21.10 -3.77
C THR A 154 -17.18 -20.34 -2.45
N ALA A 155 -18.04 -20.72 -1.50
CA ALA A 155 -18.10 -20.19 -0.14
C ALA A 155 -17.55 -21.23 0.84
N ILE A 156 -16.43 -20.95 1.51
CA ILE A 156 -15.79 -21.84 2.48
C ILE A 156 -15.77 -21.18 3.86
N GLY A 157 -16.43 -21.78 4.83
CA GLY A 157 -16.53 -21.31 6.21
C GLY A 157 -17.98 -21.15 6.68
N ALA A 158 -18.18 -21.17 8.00
CA ALA A 158 -19.51 -20.91 8.56
C ALA A 158 -19.96 -19.48 8.21
N ASN A 159 -21.17 -19.33 7.70
CA ASN A 159 -21.73 -18.07 7.20
C ASN A 159 -20.94 -17.40 6.04
N ALA A 160 -20.02 -18.11 5.39
CA ALA A 160 -19.33 -17.58 4.20
C ALA A 160 -20.34 -17.29 3.09
N THR A 161 -20.26 -16.13 2.45
CA THR A 161 -21.19 -15.71 1.39
C THR A 161 -20.42 -15.18 0.18
N THR A 162 -20.75 -15.68 -1.01
CA THR A 162 -20.21 -15.14 -2.27
C THR A 162 -21.15 -14.08 -2.84
N THR A 163 -20.60 -12.98 -3.35
CA THR A 163 -21.32 -11.84 -3.92
C THR A 163 -21.14 -11.70 -5.43
N ALA A 164 -20.23 -12.46 -6.04
CA ALA A 164 -20.00 -12.44 -7.49
C ALA A 164 -19.79 -13.85 -8.09
N ALA A 165 -20.03 -13.97 -9.40
CA ALA A 165 -19.73 -15.18 -10.15
C ALA A 165 -18.22 -15.48 -10.14
N ASN A 166 -17.86 -16.76 -10.14
CA ASN A 166 -16.47 -17.25 -10.08
C ASN A 166 -15.65 -16.77 -8.87
N GLN A 167 -16.30 -16.22 -7.84
CA GLN A 167 -15.65 -15.75 -6.62
C GLN A 167 -15.39 -16.91 -5.66
N VAL A 168 -14.24 -16.90 -4.99
CA VAL A 168 -13.98 -17.75 -3.82
C VAL A 168 -13.97 -16.88 -2.57
N THR A 169 -14.91 -17.11 -1.66
CA THR A 169 -14.95 -16.49 -0.33
C THR A 169 -14.41 -17.49 0.69
N LEU A 170 -13.37 -17.12 1.44
CA LEU A 170 -12.81 -17.91 2.53
C LEU A 170 -13.03 -17.18 3.86
N GLY A 171 -13.85 -17.79 4.73
CA GLY A 171 -14.34 -17.19 5.96
C GLY A 171 -15.75 -16.59 5.80
N GLY A 172 -16.47 -16.49 6.92
CA GLY A 172 -17.74 -15.76 7.04
C GLY A 172 -17.64 -14.58 8.00
N THR A 173 -18.80 -14.04 8.40
CA THR A 173 -18.87 -12.95 9.39
C THR A 173 -18.13 -13.32 10.68
N ASP A 174 -17.35 -12.37 11.21
CA ASP A 174 -16.54 -12.51 12.43
C ASP A 174 -15.50 -13.64 12.41
N SER A 175 -15.13 -14.13 11.22
CA SER A 175 -14.08 -15.12 11.07
C SER A 175 -12.72 -14.50 10.78
N SER A 176 -11.65 -15.18 11.19
CA SER A 176 -10.28 -14.88 10.77
C SER A 176 -9.69 -16.07 10.04
N VAL A 177 -8.91 -15.81 8.98
CA VAL A 177 -8.23 -16.85 8.19
C VAL A 177 -6.79 -16.96 8.68
N ARG A 178 -6.38 -18.17 9.10
CA ARG A 178 -5.00 -18.48 9.46
C ARG A 178 -4.39 -19.42 8.43
N ILE A 179 -3.30 -18.99 7.81
CA ILE A 179 -2.47 -19.86 6.95
C ILE A 179 -1.41 -20.53 7.83
N ARG A 180 -1.42 -21.87 7.87
CA ARG A 180 -0.40 -22.64 8.61
C ARG A 180 0.92 -22.64 7.85
N ASP A 181 2.02 -22.71 8.60
CA ASP A 181 3.38 -22.86 8.08
C ASP A 181 3.85 -21.70 7.17
N ILE A 182 3.34 -20.49 7.44
CA ILE A 182 3.68 -19.31 6.64
C ILE A 182 5.19 -19.02 6.67
N ALA A 183 5.88 -19.32 7.77
CA ALA A 183 7.33 -19.13 7.89
C ALA A 183 8.13 -20.01 6.92
N ALA A 184 7.78 -21.30 6.81
CA ALA A 184 8.43 -22.18 5.84
C ALA A 184 8.09 -21.77 4.39
N SER A 185 6.82 -21.37 4.16
CA SER A 185 6.38 -20.89 2.85
C SER A 185 7.14 -19.63 2.41
N THR A 186 7.42 -18.70 3.34
CA THR A 186 8.29 -17.54 3.10
C THR A 186 9.73 -17.96 2.79
N ALA A 187 10.30 -18.89 3.57
CA ALA A 187 11.67 -19.36 3.36
C ALA A 187 11.87 -20.09 2.01
N ALA A 188 10.81 -20.66 1.44
CA ALA A 188 10.84 -21.38 0.17
C ALA A 188 10.68 -20.49 -1.07
N GLN A 189 10.43 -19.18 -0.92
CA GLN A 189 10.26 -18.29 -2.07
C GLN A 189 11.58 -18.09 -2.84
N VAL A 190 11.49 -18.00 -4.17
CA VAL A 190 12.62 -17.80 -5.08
C VAL A 190 12.26 -16.72 -6.09
N GLY A 191 13.23 -15.87 -6.46
CA GLY A 191 13.01 -14.75 -7.39
C GLY A 191 12.41 -13.51 -6.72
N PRO A 192 11.90 -12.55 -7.50
CA PRO A 192 11.23 -11.37 -6.97
C PRO A 192 9.96 -11.74 -6.18
N VAL A 193 9.75 -11.06 -5.06
CA VAL A 193 8.59 -11.25 -4.19
C VAL A 193 7.68 -10.02 -4.27
N ASP A 194 6.37 -10.27 -4.35
CA ASP A 194 5.32 -9.25 -4.32
C ASP A 194 4.63 -9.21 -2.95
N VAL A 195 4.06 -8.06 -2.60
CA VAL A 195 3.07 -7.94 -1.51
C VAL A 195 1.71 -8.28 -2.07
N VAL A 196 0.94 -9.08 -1.33
CA VAL A 196 -0.48 -9.26 -1.58
C VAL A 196 -1.25 -8.12 -0.93
N THR A 197 -2.03 -7.40 -1.72
CA THR A 197 -2.94 -6.34 -1.23
C THR A 197 -4.38 -6.84 -1.26
N VAL A 198 -5.27 -6.11 -0.59
CA VAL A 198 -6.70 -6.43 -0.56
C VAL A 198 -7.51 -5.15 -0.79
N ASP A 199 -8.55 -5.24 -1.61
CA ASP A 199 -9.49 -4.13 -1.82
C ASP A 199 -10.65 -4.14 -0.78
N ALA A 200 -11.57 -3.17 -0.89
CA ALA A 200 -12.72 -3.08 0.01
C ALA A 200 -13.71 -4.27 -0.10
N ASN A 201 -13.63 -5.05 -1.19
CA ASN A 201 -14.46 -6.23 -1.43
C ASN A 201 -13.76 -7.53 -1.01
N GLY A 202 -12.53 -7.47 -0.48
CA GLY A 202 -11.74 -8.63 -0.11
C GLY A 202 -10.99 -9.29 -1.27
N THR A 203 -10.94 -8.66 -2.45
CA THR A 203 -10.23 -9.19 -3.63
C THR A 203 -8.73 -9.01 -3.46
N LEU A 204 -7.96 -10.07 -3.69
CA LEU A 204 -6.51 -10.03 -3.59
C LEU A 204 -5.87 -9.42 -4.85
N GLY A 205 -4.97 -8.47 -4.65
CA GLY A 205 -4.11 -7.88 -5.67
C GLY A 205 -2.65 -8.23 -5.45
N ARG A 206 -1.81 -8.00 -6.46
CA ARG A 206 -0.35 -8.04 -6.33
C ARG A 206 0.21 -6.63 -6.42
N GLN A 207 1.19 -6.34 -5.58
CA GLN A 207 1.96 -5.10 -5.63
C GLN A 207 3.44 -5.44 -5.53
N ALA A 208 4.22 -4.98 -6.50
CA ALA A 208 5.66 -5.19 -6.49
C ALA A 208 6.31 -4.53 -5.26
N VAL A 209 7.20 -5.26 -4.60
CA VAL A 209 8.02 -4.71 -3.51
C VAL A 209 9.16 -3.89 -4.13
N ALA A 210 9.41 -2.69 -3.61
CA ALA A 210 10.59 -1.93 -4.00
C ALA A 210 11.86 -2.76 -3.76
N THR A 211 12.72 -2.88 -4.78
CA THR A 211 13.97 -3.62 -4.65
C THR A 211 14.87 -2.95 -3.61
N ALA A 212 15.78 -3.72 -2.98
CA ALA A 212 16.77 -3.16 -2.06
C ALA A 212 17.57 -2.02 -2.73
N GLY A 213 17.88 -2.14 -4.02
CA GLY A 213 18.55 -1.08 -4.80
C GLY A 213 17.71 0.19 -4.96
N ALA A 214 16.39 0.06 -5.13
CA ALA A 214 15.49 1.22 -5.18
C ALA A 214 15.43 1.94 -3.82
N VAL A 215 15.34 1.18 -2.72
CA VAL A 215 15.37 1.74 -1.36
C VAL A 215 16.72 2.38 -1.05
N ASP A 216 17.83 1.76 -1.44
CA ASP A 216 19.17 2.34 -1.27
C ASP A 216 19.38 3.60 -2.11
N SER A 217 18.84 3.67 -3.32
CA SER A 217 18.89 4.88 -4.15
C SER A 217 18.15 6.05 -3.51
N VAL A 218 16.98 5.79 -2.90
CA VAL A 218 16.25 6.78 -2.11
C VAL A 218 17.09 7.19 -0.88
N ARG A 219 17.67 6.23 -0.16
CA ARG A 219 18.52 6.50 1.01
C ARG A 219 19.76 7.34 0.65
N LEU A 220 20.40 7.07 -0.48
CA LEU A 220 21.55 7.84 -0.98
C LEU A 220 21.14 9.26 -1.39
N SER A 221 20.01 9.39 -2.09
CA SER A 221 19.45 10.70 -2.44
C SER A 221 19.16 11.55 -1.19
N MET A 222 18.58 10.95 -0.15
CA MET A 222 18.35 11.63 1.13
C MET A 222 19.64 12.05 1.83
N LYS A 223 20.70 11.22 1.80
CA LYS A 223 22.02 11.61 2.31
C LYS A 223 22.63 12.78 1.54
N HIS A 224 22.48 12.80 0.22
CA HIS A 224 22.99 13.90 -0.60
C HIS A 224 22.26 15.21 -0.29
N ILE A 225 20.94 15.17 -0.11
CA ILE A 225 20.14 16.33 0.32
C ILE A 225 20.62 16.85 1.69
N ALA A 226 20.82 15.95 2.67
CA ALA A 226 21.33 16.33 3.99
C ALA A 226 22.76 16.93 3.94
N ALA A 227 23.62 16.41 3.06
CA ALA A 227 24.96 16.95 2.86
C ALA A 227 24.94 18.35 2.20
N VAL A 228 24.02 18.58 1.26
CA VAL A 228 23.77 19.89 0.65
C VAL A 228 23.30 20.89 1.73
N THR A 229 22.42 20.50 2.65
CA THR A 229 21.93 21.42 3.69
C THR A 229 22.99 21.83 4.71
N ASP A 230 23.97 20.99 5.04
CA ASP A 230 24.91 21.32 6.12
C ASP A 230 26.20 21.97 5.60
N ALA A 231 26.87 21.31 4.65
CA ALA A 231 28.19 21.76 4.19
C ALA A 231 28.09 22.98 3.26
N GLN A 232 27.11 23.01 2.35
CA GLN A 232 26.95 24.16 1.45
C GLN A 232 26.40 25.37 2.20
N PHE A 233 25.53 25.18 3.20
CA PHE A 233 25.04 26.28 4.03
C PHE A 233 26.13 26.83 4.95
N SER A 234 27.00 25.98 5.50
CA SER A 234 28.19 26.41 6.24
C SER A 234 29.17 27.18 5.35
N ALA A 235 29.43 26.70 4.13
CA ALA A 235 30.28 27.39 3.16
C ALA A 235 29.68 28.74 2.74
N LEU A 236 28.38 28.79 2.47
CA LEU A 236 27.67 30.02 2.14
C LEU A 236 27.69 31.00 3.31
N SER A 237 27.44 30.53 4.54
CA SER A 237 27.56 31.34 5.75
C SER A 237 28.98 31.90 5.90
N GLY A 238 30.01 31.10 5.65
CA GLY A 238 31.40 31.55 5.66
C GLY A 238 31.70 32.60 4.58
N GLN A 239 31.18 32.41 3.36
CA GLN A 239 31.30 33.40 2.27
C GLN A 239 30.60 34.72 2.62
N VAL A 240 29.41 34.67 3.22
CA VAL A 240 28.68 35.87 3.67
C VAL A 240 29.45 36.58 4.79
N SER A 241 30.04 35.85 5.75
CA SER A 241 30.91 36.42 6.77
C SER A 241 32.16 37.07 6.18
N ALA A 242 32.80 36.43 5.20
CA ALA A 242 33.96 36.98 4.52
C ALA A 242 33.61 38.26 3.74
N LEU A 243 32.48 38.27 3.03
CA LEU A 243 31.97 39.45 2.33
C LEU A 243 31.65 40.60 3.29
N SER A 244 31.04 40.30 4.45
CA SER A 244 30.80 41.30 5.50
C SER A 244 32.11 41.87 6.04
N GLY A 245 33.14 41.04 6.23
CA GLY A 245 34.48 41.48 6.61
C GLY A 245 35.12 42.39 5.57
N GLN A 246 35.05 42.02 4.28
CA GLN A 246 35.52 42.86 3.18
C GLN A 246 34.80 44.21 3.12
N ALA A 247 33.47 44.22 3.32
CA ALA A 247 32.70 45.45 3.36
C ALA A 247 33.18 46.39 4.48
N ASN A 248 33.44 45.85 5.69
CA ASN A 248 33.98 46.65 6.80
C ASN A 248 35.36 47.24 6.45
N THR A 249 36.27 46.44 5.89
CA THR A 249 37.59 46.96 5.47
C THR A 249 37.49 48.05 4.41
N LEU A 250 36.51 47.94 3.50
CA LEU A 250 36.27 48.96 2.48
C LEU A 250 35.75 50.27 3.12
N PHE A 251 34.83 50.18 4.10
CA PHE A 251 34.35 51.35 4.82
C PHE A 251 35.45 52.03 5.64
N ASP A 252 36.31 51.25 6.30
CA ASP A 252 37.47 51.77 7.03
C ASP A 252 38.45 52.48 6.07
N LEU A 253 38.78 51.84 4.95
CA LEU A 253 39.68 52.40 3.93
C LEU A 253 39.10 53.69 3.32
N ALA A 254 37.80 53.73 3.06
CA ALA A 254 37.13 54.93 2.58
C ALA A 254 37.24 56.07 3.61
N GLY A 255 37.04 55.77 4.90
CA GLY A 255 37.19 56.74 5.99
C GLY A 255 38.63 57.24 6.16
N THR A 256 39.63 56.37 6.05
CA THR A 256 41.04 56.79 6.14
C THR A 256 41.46 57.62 4.93
N THR A 257 41.03 57.24 3.73
CA THR A 257 41.35 57.97 2.49
C THR A 257 40.76 59.37 2.51
N ASP A 258 39.51 59.52 2.96
CA ASP A 258 38.88 60.83 3.13
C ASP A 258 39.65 61.69 4.15
N ARG A 259 40.05 61.10 5.28
CA ARG A 259 40.84 61.79 6.30
C ARG A 259 42.22 62.21 5.80
N ASP A 260 42.93 61.32 5.10
CA ASP A 260 44.26 61.60 4.54
C ASP A 260 44.19 62.67 3.44
N ALA A 261 43.13 62.68 2.63
CA ALA A 261 42.86 63.75 1.67
C ALA A 261 42.61 65.10 2.38
N GLN A 262 41.79 65.12 3.42
CA GLN A 262 41.53 66.31 4.22
C GLN A 262 42.80 66.85 4.89
N ARG A 263 43.64 65.96 5.43
CA ARG A 263 44.97 66.32 5.98
C ARG A 263 45.90 66.87 4.92
N GLY A 264 45.96 66.26 3.74
CA GLY A 264 46.75 66.77 2.61
C GLY A 264 46.34 68.19 2.21
N ILE A 265 45.03 68.48 2.18
CA ILE A 265 44.52 69.84 1.94
C ILE A 265 44.96 70.78 3.07
N ALA A 266 44.76 70.39 4.34
CA ALA A 266 45.15 71.20 5.50
C ALA A 266 46.66 71.54 5.50
N SER A 267 47.53 70.60 5.12
CA SER A 267 48.98 70.82 5.06
C SER A 267 49.38 71.80 3.95
N ILE A 268 48.73 71.75 2.79
CA ILE A 268 49.00 72.67 1.67
C ILE A 268 48.46 74.06 2.00
N THR A 269 47.24 74.17 2.55
CA THR A 269 46.67 75.45 2.99
C THR A 269 47.53 76.10 4.07
N ALA A 270 48.12 75.31 4.96
CA ALA A 270 49.05 75.80 5.97
C ALA A 270 50.39 76.28 5.38
N GLY A 271 50.67 76.20 4.08
CA GLY A 271 52.00 76.49 3.52
C GLY A 271 52.54 77.89 3.83
N ALA A 272 53.65 77.97 4.58
CA ALA A 272 54.27 79.20 5.07
C ALA A 272 55.30 79.75 4.09
N HIS A 273 54.97 80.85 3.42
CA HIS A 273 55.86 81.48 2.44
C HIS A 273 56.58 82.65 3.11
N PRO A 274 57.88 82.50 3.44
CA PRO A 274 58.65 83.61 3.99
C PRO A 274 58.74 84.75 2.96
N HIS A 275 58.72 85.99 3.44
CA HIS A 275 58.94 87.15 2.60
C HIS A 275 60.38 87.19 2.09
N PHE A 276 60.61 87.86 0.96
CA PHE A 276 61.95 87.94 0.37
C PHE A 276 62.92 88.68 1.34
N PRO A 277 64.11 88.15 1.63
CA PRO A 277 65.06 88.79 2.55
C PRO A 277 65.56 90.14 2.04
N SER A 278 65.66 91.12 2.95
CA SER A 278 65.98 92.52 2.60
C SER A 278 67.40 92.74 2.07
N GLU A 279 68.36 91.89 2.41
CA GLU A 279 69.77 92.00 1.98
C GLU A 279 70.33 90.61 1.61
N ALA A 280 71.36 90.60 0.76
CA ALA A 280 72.06 89.38 0.38
C ALA A 280 72.69 88.68 1.60
N GLY A 281 72.57 87.35 1.67
CA GLY A 281 73.07 86.54 2.78
C GLY A 281 72.11 86.41 3.98
N LYS A 282 70.95 87.08 3.98
CA LYS A 282 69.94 86.93 5.04
C LYS A 282 68.96 85.78 4.76
N THR A 283 68.49 85.15 5.84
CA THR A 283 67.44 84.12 5.82
C THR A 283 66.17 84.64 6.47
N SER A 284 65.03 84.58 5.78
CA SER A 284 63.71 84.79 6.36
C SER A 284 63.05 83.45 6.69
N TYR A 285 62.20 83.45 7.70
CA TYR A 285 61.41 82.28 8.09
C TYR A 285 59.93 82.66 8.19
N ALA A 286 59.06 81.68 7.98
CA ALA A 286 57.63 81.80 8.23
C ALA A 286 57.10 80.48 8.76
N SER A 287 56.06 80.56 9.58
CA SER A 287 55.33 79.40 10.08
C SER A 287 53.84 79.70 10.06
N ASN A 288 53.05 78.74 9.58
CA ASN A 288 51.61 78.89 9.40
C ASN A 288 50.89 77.67 9.96
N VAL A 289 49.65 77.88 10.39
CA VAL A 289 48.72 76.84 10.82
C VAL A 289 47.43 77.01 10.04
N ALA A 290 46.87 75.92 9.53
CA ALA A 290 45.56 75.91 8.88
C ALA A 290 44.72 74.76 9.40
N ALA A 291 43.41 74.94 9.38
CA ALA A 291 42.45 73.89 9.69
C ALA A 291 41.52 73.68 8.49
N TYR A 292 41.27 72.42 8.12
CA TYR A 292 40.33 72.05 7.07
C TYR A 292 39.49 70.86 7.52
N ARG A 293 38.16 71.06 7.62
CA ARG A 293 37.18 70.02 7.97
C ARG A 293 37.55 69.16 9.20
N GLY A 294 38.14 69.77 10.23
CA GLY A 294 38.50 69.10 11.48
C GLY A 294 39.94 68.58 11.55
N GLU A 295 40.68 68.58 10.43
CA GLU A 295 42.11 68.27 10.39
C GLU A 295 42.94 69.57 10.45
N VAL A 296 44.12 69.50 11.05
CA VAL A 296 45.00 70.65 11.29
C VAL A 296 46.35 70.43 10.61
N GLY A 297 46.76 71.37 9.78
CA GLY A 297 48.05 71.42 9.13
C GLY A 297 48.96 72.49 9.71
N PHE A 298 50.23 72.17 9.81
CA PHE A 298 51.31 73.05 10.23
C PHE A 298 52.32 73.14 9.09
N SER A 299 52.98 74.29 8.96
CA SER A 299 54.15 74.35 8.09
C SER A 299 55.18 75.34 8.60
N ALA A 300 56.41 75.11 8.15
CA ALA A 300 57.52 76.02 8.32
C ALA A 300 58.24 76.17 6.98
N GLY A 301 58.63 77.39 6.67
CA GLY A 301 59.39 77.74 5.48
C GLY A 301 60.57 78.61 5.84
N LEU A 302 61.63 78.48 5.05
CA LEU A 302 62.84 79.28 5.10
C LEU A 302 63.11 79.79 3.68
N MET A 303 63.58 81.02 3.56
CA MET A 303 64.08 81.56 2.30
C MET A 303 65.43 82.23 2.55
N HIS A 304 66.43 81.93 1.74
CA HIS A 304 67.77 82.50 1.85
C HIS A 304 68.14 83.21 0.55
N ARG A 305 68.49 84.50 0.63
CA ARG A 305 68.90 85.30 -0.53
C ARG A 305 70.38 85.09 -0.81
N LEU A 306 70.70 84.70 -2.04
CA LEU A 306 72.07 84.54 -2.52
C LEU A 306 72.66 85.89 -2.95
N GLU A 307 73.96 85.96 -3.24
CA GLU A 307 74.59 87.16 -3.82
C GLU A 307 74.01 87.42 -5.23
N GLY A 308 72.92 88.20 -5.29
CA GLY A 308 72.11 88.49 -6.48
C GLY A 308 70.63 88.76 -6.14
N ASP A 309 69.79 88.92 -7.16
CA ASP A 309 68.33 89.16 -7.01
C ASP A 309 67.50 87.86 -6.97
N PHE A 310 68.12 86.76 -6.54
CA PHE A 310 67.48 85.45 -6.41
C PHE A 310 67.65 84.88 -4.99
N ALA A 311 66.63 84.15 -4.53
CA ALA A 311 66.59 83.46 -3.25
C ALA A 311 66.15 82.01 -3.44
N ILE A 312 66.70 81.12 -2.63
CA ILE A 312 66.25 79.73 -2.55
C ILE A 312 65.23 79.64 -1.42
N THR A 313 64.10 78.98 -1.68
CA THR A 313 63.08 78.67 -0.68
C THR A 313 63.03 77.17 -0.42
N ALA A 314 62.87 76.82 0.85
CA ALA A 314 62.61 75.47 1.32
C ALA A 314 61.47 75.51 2.33
N GLY A 315 60.54 74.56 2.26
CA GLY A 315 59.45 74.47 3.21
C GLY A 315 59.00 73.04 3.43
N VAL A 316 58.47 72.80 4.62
CA VAL A 316 57.85 71.54 5.01
C VAL A 316 56.49 71.83 5.61
N SER A 317 55.48 71.05 5.24
CA SER A 317 54.18 71.05 5.89
C SER A 317 53.80 69.65 6.33
N TYR A 318 53.02 69.58 7.41
CA TYR A 318 52.59 68.35 8.07
C TYR A 318 51.18 68.51 8.64
N ALA A 319 50.31 67.53 8.43
CA ALA A 319 48.95 67.54 8.97
C ALA A 319 48.53 66.23 9.64
N GLY A 320 49.49 65.44 10.15
CA GLY A 320 49.21 64.15 10.77
C GLY A 320 49.33 62.96 9.82
N GLY A 321 49.66 61.78 10.36
CA GLY A 321 49.81 60.56 9.56
C GLY A 321 50.91 60.67 8.51
N ASN A 322 50.63 60.24 7.27
CA ASN A 322 51.56 60.32 6.14
C ASN A 322 51.42 61.63 5.33
N SER A 323 50.65 62.61 5.81
CA SER A 323 50.38 63.87 5.11
C SER A 323 51.48 64.91 5.34
N THR A 324 52.71 64.57 4.95
CA THR A 324 53.87 65.48 4.93
C THR A 324 54.17 65.90 3.50
N ALA A 325 54.29 67.20 3.25
CA ALA A 325 54.73 67.71 1.97
C ALA A 325 56.01 68.53 2.16
N VAL A 326 56.95 68.38 1.24
CA VAL A 326 58.19 69.15 1.19
C VAL A 326 58.18 69.94 -0.11
N ARG A 327 58.61 71.19 -0.04
CA ARG A 327 58.77 72.05 -1.21
C ARG A 327 60.15 72.69 -1.20
N ALA A 328 60.71 72.84 -2.39
CA ALA A 328 61.89 73.65 -2.64
C ALA A 328 61.65 74.47 -3.91
N GLY A 329 62.20 75.66 -3.98
CA GLY A 329 62.00 76.54 -5.13
C GLY A 329 62.99 77.69 -5.16
N VAL A 330 62.84 78.54 -6.17
CA VAL A 330 63.62 79.76 -6.35
C VAL A 330 62.64 80.92 -6.47
N ALA A 331 62.93 82.03 -5.79
CA ALA A 331 62.20 83.29 -5.92
C ALA A 331 63.17 84.38 -6.37
N GLY A 332 62.67 85.40 -7.06
CA GLY A 332 63.48 86.55 -7.45
C GLY A 332 62.61 87.77 -7.71
N GLU A 333 63.24 88.93 -7.79
CA GLU A 333 62.63 90.24 -8.08
C GLU A 333 63.46 90.93 -9.18
N PHE A 334 62.85 91.83 -9.95
CA PHE A 334 63.49 92.58 -11.04
C PHE A 334 63.28 94.08 -10.87
#